data_AF-A0A2M8EBT2-F1
#
_entry.id   AF-A0A2M8EBT2-F1
#
_cell.length_a   1.000
_cell.length_b   1.000
_cell.length_c   1.000
_cell.angle_alpha   90.00
_cell.angle_beta   90.00
_cell.angle_gamma   90.00
#
_symmetry.space_group_name_H-M   'P 1'
#
loop_
_entity.id
_entity.type
_entity.pdbx_description
1 polymer ?
#
loop_
_entity_poly.entity_id
_entity_poly.type
_entity_poly.pdbx_seq_one_letter_code
_entity_poly.pdbx_strand_id
1 'polypeptide(L)'
;MNFISAETQGPQRIVCLTEETTEWLYLLGQESRIVGISGYTVRPRRARDEKPRVSAFTSAKVDKILALQPDCVLGFSDMQADIAAALIRAGVQVTVFNQRSVAEIVGVLYQVACLVGQGAQGLKLLQKMQHDMQAIKGLAANLSHRPRVYFEEWDTPHISAIRWVSELIGIAGGDDIFPELAAQSLGKNRILADGSEIIRRNPDIIIGSWCGKKFRPETVAARAGWGEVAAVKT
;
A
#
# COMPACT_ATOMS: atom_id res chain seq x y z
N MET A 1 4.27 -35.02 24.52
CA MET A 1 4.15 -33.56 24.58
C MET A 1 3.28 -33.13 23.40
N ASN A 2 2.06 -32.66 23.66
CA ASN A 2 1.21 -32.07 22.61
C ASN A 2 1.71 -30.65 22.36
N PHE A 3 2.53 -30.48 21.32
CA PHE A 3 3.14 -29.19 20.98
C PHE A 3 2.22 -28.24 20.22
N ILE A 4 0.97 -28.62 19.94
CA ILE A 4 0.07 -27.85 19.07
C ILE A 4 -1.33 -27.84 19.69
N SER A 5 -1.70 -26.71 20.29
CA SER A 5 -3.10 -26.33 20.49
C SER A 5 -3.52 -25.45 19.31
N ALA A 6 -4.75 -25.60 18.82
CA ALA A 6 -5.28 -24.81 17.71
C ALA A 6 -5.23 -23.28 17.97
N GLU A 7 -5.18 -22.86 19.24
CA GLU A 7 -5.13 -21.46 19.66
C GLU A 7 -3.73 -20.80 19.55
N THR A 8 -2.66 -21.58 19.34
CA THR A 8 -1.27 -21.09 19.37
C THR A 8 -0.53 -21.20 18.02
N GLN A 9 -1.25 -21.35 16.91
CA GLN A 9 -0.63 -21.45 15.60
C GLN A 9 -0.30 -20.04 15.05
N GLY A 10 0.96 -19.63 15.16
CA GLY A 10 1.48 -18.35 14.63
C GLY A 10 1.87 -17.31 15.68
N PRO A 11 2.37 -16.14 15.25
CA PRO A 11 2.86 -15.08 16.13
C PRO A 11 1.74 -14.46 16.97
N GLN A 12 2.06 -14.14 18.22
CA GLN A 12 1.16 -13.63 19.25
C GLN A 12 1.45 -12.16 19.59
N ARG A 13 2.64 -11.66 19.24
CA ARG A 13 3.11 -10.30 19.52
C ARG A 13 3.69 -9.68 18.27
N ILE A 14 2.81 -9.10 17.46
CA ILE A 14 3.11 -8.60 16.13
C ILE A 14 3.34 -7.09 16.18
N VAL A 15 4.44 -6.62 15.58
CA VAL A 15 4.61 -5.21 15.23
C VAL A 15 4.35 -5.03 13.74
N CYS A 16 3.42 -4.14 13.39
CA CYS A 16 3.09 -3.81 12.01
C CYS A 16 3.78 -2.50 11.62
N LEU A 17 4.73 -2.56 10.67
CA LEU A 17 5.43 -1.37 10.19
C LEU A 17 4.66 -0.59 9.11
N THR A 18 3.49 -1.08 8.70
CA THR A 18 2.58 -0.44 7.74
C THR A 18 1.12 -0.43 8.20
N GLU A 19 0.33 0.47 7.61
CA GLU A 19 -1.13 0.50 7.80
C GLU A 19 -1.79 -0.80 7.32
N GLU A 20 -1.44 -1.27 6.12
CA GLU A 20 -2.05 -2.44 5.47
C GLU A 20 -2.13 -3.66 6.39
N THR A 21 -1.00 -4.05 6.99
CA THR A 21 -0.95 -5.21 7.89
C THR A 21 -1.67 -4.96 9.20
N THR A 22 -1.72 -3.70 9.65
CA THR A 22 -2.56 -3.31 10.80
C THR A 22 -4.03 -3.49 10.46
N GLU A 23 -4.53 -2.82 9.43
CA GLU A 23 -5.94 -2.88 9.01
C GLU A 23 -6.39 -4.31 8.75
N TRP A 24 -5.57 -5.09 8.07
CA TRP A 24 -5.89 -6.48 7.75
C TRP A 24 -6.07 -7.36 9.00
N LEU A 25 -5.19 -7.25 9.99
CA LEU A 25 -5.33 -8.01 11.24
C LEU A 25 -6.55 -7.57 12.05
N TYR A 26 -6.93 -6.29 12.02
CA TYR A 26 -8.19 -5.82 12.60
C TYR A 26 -9.42 -6.40 11.88
N LEU A 27 -9.41 -6.50 10.54
CA LEU A 27 -10.48 -7.13 9.78
C LEU A 27 -10.61 -8.64 10.05
N LEU A 28 -9.51 -9.29 10.43
CA LEU A 28 -9.47 -10.69 10.83
C LEU A 28 -9.83 -10.92 12.31
N GLY A 29 -10.10 -9.87 13.08
CA GLY A 29 -10.36 -9.96 14.52
C GLY A 29 -9.13 -10.37 15.35
N GLN A 30 -7.93 -10.09 14.82
CA GLN A 30 -6.63 -10.47 15.41
C GLN A 30 -5.88 -9.26 15.99
N GLU A 31 -6.57 -8.15 16.26
CA GLU A 31 -5.95 -6.92 16.77
C GLU A 31 -5.29 -7.08 18.13
N SER A 32 -5.70 -8.07 18.94
CA SER A 32 -5.10 -8.38 20.24
C SER A 32 -3.63 -8.79 20.13
N ARG A 33 -3.23 -9.34 18.98
CA ARG A 33 -1.84 -9.75 18.69
C ARG A 33 -0.94 -8.55 18.38
N ILE A 34 -1.49 -7.41 18.00
CA ILE A 34 -0.70 -6.23 17.64
C ILE A 34 -0.19 -5.55 18.90
N VAL A 35 1.14 -5.44 19.02
CA VAL A 35 1.81 -4.77 20.15
C VAL A 35 2.41 -3.42 19.76
N GLY A 36 2.57 -3.13 18.47
CA GLY A 36 3.04 -1.84 17.98
C GLY A 36 2.70 -1.61 16.50
N ILE A 37 2.55 -0.34 16.13
CA ILE A 37 2.12 0.08 14.79
C ILE A 37 3.03 1.15 14.19
N SER A 38 2.89 1.35 12.89
CA SER A 38 3.43 2.50 12.17
C SER A 38 2.77 3.81 12.62
N GLY A 39 3.54 4.89 12.60
CA GLY A 39 3.03 6.25 12.77
C GLY A 39 2.06 6.67 11.66
N TYR A 40 2.08 5.96 10.52
CA TYR A 40 1.19 6.21 9.37
C TYR A 40 -0.12 5.42 9.39
N THR A 41 -0.30 4.49 10.33
CA THR A 41 -1.57 3.78 10.47
C THR A 41 -2.68 4.77 10.82
N VAL A 42 -3.69 4.91 9.99
CA VAL A 42 -4.93 5.67 10.22
C VAL A 42 -6.19 4.79 10.10
N ARG A 43 -6.07 3.57 9.54
CA ARG A 43 -7.15 2.57 9.50
C ARG A 43 -6.84 1.29 10.30
N PRO A 44 -7.82 0.78 11.07
CA PRO A 44 -8.98 1.53 11.56
C PRO A 44 -8.52 2.64 12.51
N ARG A 45 -9.29 3.74 12.62
CA ARG A 45 -8.90 4.90 13.45
C ARG A 45 -8.53 4.51 14.89
N ARG A 46 -9.27 3.56 15.46
CA ARG A 46 -9.05 3.02 16.82
C ARG A 46 -7.66 2.42 17.04
N ALA A 47 -7.01 1.88 16.00
CA ALA A 47 -5.67 1.31 16.13
C ALA A 47 -4.64 2.32 16.62
N ARG A 48 -4.78 3.61 16.22
CA ARG A 48 -3.89 4.68 16.68
C ARG A 48 -4.05 5.02 18.15
N ASP A 49 -5.25 4.81 18.68
CA ASP A 49 -5.58 5.13 20.07
C ASP A 49 -5.20 3.95 20.98
N GLU A 50 -5.31 2.72 20.47
CA GLU A 50 -5.07 1.47 21.21
C GLU A 50 -3.59 1.04 21.24
N LYS A 51 -2.79 1.39 20.21
CA LYS A 51 -1.46 0.80 20.00
C LYS A 51 -0.33 1.84 20.00
N PRO A 52 0.84 1.53 20.57
CA PRO A 52 1.99 2.44 20.53
C PRO A 52 2.56 2.53 19.11
N ARG A 53 2.95 3.74 18.72
CA ARG A 53 3.59 4.03 17.42
C ARG A 53 5.10 3.89 17.56
N VAL A 54 5.70 2.97 16.80
CA VAL A 54 7.12 2.59 16.95
C VAL A 54 7.99 2.83 15.72
N SER A 55 7.38 3.12 14.57
CA SER A 55 8.09 3.43 13.33
C SER A 55 7.46 4.59 12.57
N ALA A 56 8.25 5.22 11.71
CA ALA A 56 7.76 5.85 10.48
C ALA A 56 7.93 4.83 9.33
N PHE A 57 7.89 5.29 8.08
CA PHE A 57 7.96 4.40 6.92
C PHE A 57 9.40 3.95 6.65
N THR A 58 10.36 4.87 6.70
CA THR A 58 11.80 4.63 6.42
C THR A 58 12.67 4.62 7.67
N SER A 59 12.10 4.81 8.86
CA SER A 59 12.84 4.81 10.12
C SER A 59 12.05 4.10 11.21
N ALA A 60 12.73 3.35 12.07
CA ALA A 60 12.12 2.68 13.21
C ALA A 60 12.91 2.94 14.49
N LYS A 61 12.20 2.97 15.62
CA LYS A 61 12.83 3.05 16.95
C LYS A 61 13.07 1.61 17.44
N VAL A 62 14.17 1.00 17.01
CA VAL A 62 14.47 -0.43 17.28
C VAL A 62 14.34 -0.76 18.76
N ASP A 63 14.90 0.05 19.67
CA ASP A 63 14.79 -0.18 21.11
C ASP A 63 13.33 -0.19 21.61
N LYS A 64 12.47 0.67 21.05
CA LYS A 64 11.04 0.67 21.38
C LYS A 64 10.32 -0.55 20.83
N ILE A 65 10.73 -1.04 19.66
CA ILE A 65 10.20 -2.29 19.10
C ILE A 65 10.60 -3.45 20.02
N LEU A 66 11.87 -3.56 20.40
CA LEU A 66 12.37 -4.64 21.26
C LEU A 66 11.73 -4.61 22.66
N ALA A 67 11.48 -3.42 23.22
CA ALA A 67 10.78 -3.27 24.50
C ALA A 67 9.34 -3.83 24.48
N LEU A 68 8.70 -3.93 23.31
CA LEU A 68 7.40 -4.57 23.14
C LEU A 68 7.50 -6.10 23.03
N GLN A 69 8.70 -6.68 23.05
CA GLN A 69 8.94 -8.12 22.95
C GLN A 69 8.14 -8.79 21.82
N PRO A 70 8.26 -8.30 20.56
CA PRO A 70 7.57 -8.92 19.45
C PRO A 70 8.15 -10.30 19.14
N ASP A 71 7.28 -11.23 18.78
CA ASP A 71 7.68 -12.51 18.20
C ASP A 71 7.63 -12.48 16.66
N CYS A 72 7.04 -11.43 16.07
CA CYS A 72 7.07 -11.19 14.64
C CYS A 72 6.96 -9.68 14.33
N VAL A 73 7.68 -9.24 13.29
CA VAL A 73 7.52 -7.91 12.70
C VAL A 73 7.11 -8.06 11.24
N LEU A 74 6.04 -7.37 10.85
CA LEU A 74 5.55 -7.31 9.48
C LEU A 74 5.96 -5.99 8.83
N GLY A 75 6.67 -6.05 7.71
CA GLY A 75 7.16 -4.89 6.98
C GLY A 75 6.82 -4.92 5.50
N PHE A 76 7.06 -3.81 4.82
CA PHE A 76 6.86 -3.65 3.38
C PHE A 76 7.97 -2.82 2.73
N SER A 77 8.42 -3.37 1.61
CA SER A 77 9.31 -2.81 0.59
C SER A 77 10.79 -2.71 0.95
N ASP A 78 11.58 -2.56 -0.11
CA ASP A 78 13.02 -2.29 -0.09
C ASP A 78 13.38 -1.08 0.79
N MET A 79 12.48 -0.09 0.92
CA MET A 79 12.67 1.06 1.80
C MET A 79 12.72 0.70 3.29
N GLN A 80 12.29 -0.50 3.68
CA GLN A 80 12.36 -1.01 5.05
C GLN A 80 13.44 -2.09 5.24
N ALA A 81 14.29 -2.34 4.23
CA ALA A 81 15.32 -3.38 4.29
C ALA A 81 16.29 -3.19 5.46
N ASP A 82 16.75 -1.96 5.72
CA ASP A 82 17.67 -1.67 6.83
C ASP A 82 17.01 -1.88 8.20
N ILE A 83 15.72 -1.53 8.33
CA ILE A 83 14.93 -1.77 9.55
C ILE A 83 14.82 -3.28 9.78
N ALA A 84 14.48 -4.04 8.73
CA ALA A 84 14.38 -5.49 8.80
C ALA A 84 15.72 -6.13 9.19
N ALA A 85 16.81 -5.72 8.55
CA ALA A 85 18.15 -6.21 8.86
C ALA A 85 18.56 -5.93 10.32
N ALA A 86 18.25 -4.75 10.85
CA ALA A 86 18.52 -4.41 12.25
C ALA A 86 17.73 -5.30 13.23
N LEU A 87 16.44 -5.53 12.95
CA LEU A 87 15.59 -6.37 13.79
C LEU A 87 15.98 -7.85 13.74
N ILE A 88 16.35 -8.35 12.56
CA ILE A 88 16.89 -9.72 12.40
C ILE A 88 18.19 -9.89 13.19
N ARG A 89 19.11 -8.91 13.13
CA ARG A 89 20.34 -8.93 13.94
C ARG A 89 20.06 -8.91 15.45
N ALA A 90 18.93 -8.36 15.87
CA ALA A 90 18.46 -8.38 17.25
C ALA A 90 17.68 -9.66 17.62
N GLY A 91 17.60 -10.65 16.72
CA GLY A 91 16.96 -11.95 16.97
C GLY A 91 15.44 -11.97 16.79
N VAL A 92 14.86 -10.92 16.20
CA VAL A 92 13.40 -10.85 15.95
C VAL A 92 13.09 -11.47 14.59
N GLN A 93 12.06 -12.32 14.52
CA GLN A 93 11.54 -12.80 13.24
C GLN A 93 10.89 -11.64 12.48
N VAL A 94 11.30 -11.45 11.23
CA VAL A 94 10.76 -10.39 10.36
C VAL A 94 10.23 -11.01 9.07
N THR A 95 9.03 -10.62 8.67
CA THR A 95 8.47 -10.92 7.36
C THR A 95 8.29 -9.61 6.60
N VAL A 96 9.03 -9.43 5.51
CA VAL A 96 8.93 -8.26 4.64
C VAL A 96 8.27 -8.66 3.32
N PHE A 97 7.20 -7.96 2.96
CA PHE A 97 6.51 -8.12 1.70
C PHE A 97 6.97 -7.10 0.67
N ASN A 98 6.74 -7.40 -0.61
CA ASN A 98 7.15 -6.52 -1.71
C ASN A 98 6.21 -6.60 -2.93
N GLN A 99 4.90 -6.67 -2.68
CA GLN A 99 3.85 -6.70 -3.69
C GLN A 99 3.83 -5.44 -4.56
N ARG A 100 3.54 -5.61 -5.86
CA ARG A 100 3.44 -4.54 -6.87
C ARG A 100 2.14 -4.56 -7.65
N SER A 101 1.44 -5.68 -7.69
CA SER A 101 0.14 -5.86 -8.37
C SER A 101 -1.00 -6.13 -7.38
N VAL A 102 -2.24 -5.93 -7.82
CA VAL A 102 -3.46 -6.30 -7.08
C VAL A 102 -3.46 -7.79 -6.75
N ALA A 103 -3.02 -8.65 -7.68
CA ALA A 103 -2.92 -10.08 -7.45
C ALA A 103 -1.90 -10.43 -6.35
N GLU A 104 -0.73 -9.77 -6.34
CA GLU A 104 0.25 -9.95 -5.27
C GLU A 104 -0.24 -9.40 -3.93
N ILE A 105 -0.97 -8.28 -3.91
CA ILE A 105 -1.62 -7.76 -2.70
C ILE A 105 -2.55 -8.83 -2.12
N VAL A 106 -3.44 -9.40 -2.94
CA VAL A 106 -4.32 -10.51 -2.51
C VAL A 106 -3.51 -11.69 -1.96
N GLY A 107 -2.41 -12.05 -2.62
CA GLY A 107 -1.50 -13.10 -2.16
C GLY A 107 -0.86 -12.80 -0.80
N VAL A 108 -0.39 -11.56 -0.58
CA VAL A 108 0.19 -11.11 0.70
C VAL A 108 -0.85 -11.12 1.81
N LEU A 109 -2.06 -10.61 1.56
CA LEU A 109 -3.13 -10.63 2.55
C LEU A 109 -3.51 -12.07 2.93
N TYR A 110 -3.54 -13.00 1.96
CA TYR A 110 -3.75 -14.42 2.26
C TYR A 110 -2.61 -15.02 3.11
N GLN A 111 -1.35 -14.70 2.79
CA GLN A 111 -0.20 -15.13 3.59
C GLN A 111 -0.27 -14.62 5.03
N VAL A 112 -0.62 -13.34 5.23
CA VAL A 112 -0.79 -12.77 6.58
C VAL A 112 -1.95 -13.43 7.32
N ALA A 113 -3.06 -13.74 6.64
CA ALA A 113 -4.18 -14.46 7.26
C ALA A 113 -3.75 -15.86 7.71
N CYS A 114 -3.02 -16.60 6.88
CA CYS A 114 -2.47 -17.91 7.24
C CYS A 114 -1.45 -17.83 8.38
N LEU A 115 -0.62 -16.79 8.41
CA LEU A 115 0.37 -16.57 9.46
C LEU A 115 -0.27 -16.53 10.85
N VAL A 116 -1.47 -15.98 10.97
CA VAL A 116 -2.23 -15.88 12.23
C VAL A 116 -3.33 -16.94 12.38
N GLY A 117 -3.29 -18.02 11.59
CA GLY A 117 -4.25 -19.12 11.65
C GLY A 117 -5.63 -18.82 11.06
N GLN A 118 -5.84 -17.64 10.46
CA GLN A 118 -7.12 -17.18 9.92
C GLN A 118 -7.27 -17.40 8.41
N GLY A 119 -6.59 -18.38 7.82
CA GLY A 119 -6.58 -18.61 6.37
C GLY A 119 -7.98 -18.73 5.74
N ALA A 120 -8.91 -19.46 6.39
CA ALA A 120 -10.29 -19.62 5.91
C ALA A 120 -11.09 -18.29 5.94
N GLN A 121 -10.96 -17.51 7.01
CA GLN A 121 -11.61 -16.19 7.12
C GLN A 121 -10.99 -15.20 6.12
N GLY A 122 -9.66 -15.20 6.00
CA GLY A 122 -8.94 -14.38 5.02
C GLY A 122 -9.39 -14.69 3.60
N LEU A 123 -9.49 -15.96 3.23
CA LEU A 123 -9.98 -16.37 1.91
C LEU A 123 -11.41 -15.85 1.64
N LYS A 124 -12.31 -15.95 2.62
CA LYS A 124 -13.69 -15.42 2.49
C LYS A 124 -13.71 -13.90 2.24
N LEU A 125 -12.91 -13.14 2.99
CA LEU A 125 -12.80 -11.68 2.81
C LEU A 125 -12.20 -11.33 1.45
N LEU A 126 -11.16 -12.02 1.02
CA LEU A 126 -10.52 -11.80 -0.27
C LEU A 126 -11.44 -12.13 -1.44
N GLN A 127 -12.21 -13.21 -1.35
CA GLN A 127 -13.25 -13.54 -2.35
C GLN A 127 -14.28 -12.42 -2.47
N LYS A 128 -14.70 -11.82 -1.35
CA LYS A 128 -15.60 -10.66 -1.38
C LYS A 128 -14.94 -9.47 -2.09
N MET A 129 -13.71 -9.13 -1.74
CA MET A 129 -12.98 -8.02 -2.38
C MET A 129 -12.80 -8.25 -3.88
N GLN A 130 -12.49 -9.47 -4.30
CA GLN A 130 -12.38 -9.85 -5.71
C GLN A 130 -13.73 -9.73 -6.43
N HIS A 131 -14.82 -10.17 -5.81
CA HIS A 131 -16.16 -10.01 -6.36
C HIS A 131 -16.53 -8.53 -6.54
N ASP A 132 -16.27 -7.69 -5.53
CA ASP A 132 -16.53 -6.24 -5.59
C ASP A 132 -15.72 -5.59 -6.74
N MET A 133 -14.44 -5.95 -6.89
CA MET A 133 -13.60 -5.46 -8.01
C MET A 133 -14.11 -5.91 -9.38
N GLN A 134 -14.60 -7.16 -9.50
CA GLN A 134 -15.19 -7.66 -10.74
C GLN A 134 -16.50 -6.93 -11.08
N ALA A 135 -17.33 -6.64 -10.08
CA ALA A 135 -18.55 -5.86 -10.25
C ALA A 135 -18.23 -4.43 -10.76
N ILE A 136 -17.23 -3.77 -10.16
CA ILE A 136 -16.75 -2.46 -10.63
C ILE A 136 -16.27 -2.53 -12.07
N LYS A 137 -15.46 -3.54 -12.41
CA LYS A 137 -14.98 -3.75 -13.78
C LYS A 137 -16.12 -3.96 -14.78
N GLY A 138 -17.17 -4.70 -14.39
CA GLY A 138 -18.36 -4.91 -15.20
C GLY A 138 -19.17 -3.64 -15.43
N LEU A 139 -19.30 -2.79 -14.41
CA LEU A 139 -19.93 -1.47 -14.55
C LEU A 139 -19.10 -0.54 -15.44
N ALA A 140 -17.78 -0.52 -15.25
CA ALA A 140 -16.84 0.29 -16.01
C ALA A 140 -16.81 -0.07 -17.51
N ALA A 141 -17.10 -1.32 -17.87
CA ALA A 141 -17.19 -1.75 -19.27
C ALA A 141 -18.34 -1.08 -20.05
N ASN A 142 -19.34 -0.52 -19.34
CA ASN A 142 -20.47 0.19 -19.96
C ASN A 142 -20.22 1.71 -20.11
N LEU A 143 -19.06 2.21 -19.69
CA LEU A 143 -18.72 3.63 -19.88
C LEU A 143 -18.55 3.92 -21.38
N SER A 144 -19.11 5.04 -21.83
CA SER A 144 -18.99 5.49 -23.23
C SER A 144 -17.58 5.95 -23.60
N HIS A 145 -16.75 6.21 -22.60
CA HIS A 145 -15.38 6.67 -22.76
C HIS A 145 -14.51 6.17 -21.59
N ARG A 146 -13.24 5.91 -21.87
CA ARG A 146 -12.22 5.54 -20.89
C ARG A 146 -11.30 6.74 -20.66
N PRO A 147 -11.40 7.47 -19.53
CA PRO A 147 -10.61 8.67 -19.31
C PRO A 147 -9.12 8.32 -19.19
N ARG A 148 -8.26 9.16 -19.76
CA ARG A 148 -6.81 9.09 -19.61
C ARG A 148 -6.44 9.62 -18.22
N VAL A 149 -5.83 8.79 -17.40
CA VAL A 149 -5.53 9.11 -16.00
C VAL A 149 -4.03 9.22 -15.80
N TYR A 150 -3.59 10.35 -15.26
CA TYR A 150 -2.27 10.49 -14.68
C TYR A 150 -2.35 10.32 -13.17
N PHE A 151 -1.63 9.35 -12.63
CA PHE A 151 -1.43 9.22 -11.19
C PHE A 151 -0.03 9.69 -10.80
N GLU A 152 0.02 10.63 -9.85
CA GLU A 152 1.25 11.22 -9.32
C GLU A 152 1.50 10.69 -7.91
N GLU A 153 2.43 9.74 -7.79
CA GLU A 153 2.90 9.19 -6.51
C GLU A 153 3.77 10.21 -5.76
N TRP A 154 4.51 11.05 -6.49
CA TRP A 154 5.37 12.09 -5.94
C TRP A 154 5.47 13.28 -6.89
N ASP A 155 5.58 14.49 -6.34
CA ASP A 155 5.54 15.74 -7.12
C ASP A 155 6.89 16.26 -7.59
N THR A 156 7.99 16.00 -6.86
CA THR A 156 9.33 16.46 -7.26
C THR A 156 10.44 15.48 -6.85
N PRO A 157 11.08 14.78 -7.82
CA PRO A 157 10.69 14.71 -9.24
C PRO A 157 9.34 13.99 -9.40
N HIS A 158 8.67 14.16 -10.54
CA HIS A 158 7.40 13.46 -10.81
C HIS A 158 7.61 11.95 -10.81
N ILE A 159 6.85 11.20 -10.00
CA ILE A 159 6.83 9.73 -10.01
C ILE A 159 5.45 9.26 -10.46
N SER A 160 5.39 8.49 -11.54
CA SER A 160 4.13 7.96 -12.11
C SER A 160 3.55 6.79 -11.28
N ALA A 161 2.39 6.25 -11.68
CA ALA A 161 1.72 5.13 -11.02
C ALA A 161 2.60 3.89 -10.80
N ILE A 162 2.40 3.19 -9.67
CA ILE A 162 2.90 1.83 -9.45
C ILE A 162 1.89 0.84 -10.06
N ARG A 163 2.33 -0.38 -10.41
CA ARG A 163 1.48 -1.37 -11.11
C ARG A 163 0.09 -1.56 -10.50
N TRP A 164 -0.06 -1.75 -9.19
CA TRP A 164 -1.38 -1.97 -8.60
C TRP A 164 -2.29 -0.75 -8.74
N VAL A 165 -1.75 0.47 -8.72
CA VAL A 165 -2.52 1.70 -9.00
C VAL A 165 -2.97 1.72 -10.45
N SER A 166 -2.06 1.41 -11.38
CA SER A 166 -2.36 1.30 -12.82
C SER A 166 -3.47 0.26 -13.08
N GLU A 167 -3.40 -0.90 -12.42
CA GLU A 167 -4.42 -1.94 -12.49
C GLU A 167 -5.77 -1.45 -11.94
N LEU A 168 -5.78 -0.71 -10.82
CA LEU A 168 -7.01 -0.12 -10.27
C LEU A 168 -7.62 0.95 -11.17
N ILE A 169 -6.80 1.78 -11.83
CA ILE A 169 -7.24 2.72 -12.87
C ILE A 169 -7.96 1.95 -13.99
N GLY A 170 -7.35 0.86 -14.47
CA GLY A 170 -7.93 -0.01 -15.48
C GLY A 170 -9.24 -0.67 -15.05
N ILE A 171 -9.31 -1.17 -13.81
CA ILE A 171 -10.53 -1.75 -13.21
C ILE A 171 -11.66 -0.72 -13.12
N ALA A 172 -11.34 0.53 -12.77
CA ALA A 172 -12.30 1.62 -12.70
C ALA A 172 -12.73 2.19 -14.07
N GLY A 173 -12.15 1.70 -15.17
CA GLY A 173 -12.51 2.11 -16.53
C GLY A 173 -11.63 3.20 -17.14
N GLY A 174 -10.58 3.65 -16.44
CA GLY A 174 -9.62 4.59 -16.98
C GLY A 174 -8.45 3.91 -17.71
N ASP A 175 -7.69 4.69 -18.45
CA ASP A 175 -6.43 4.30 -19.06
C ASP A 175 -5.29 5.07 -18.38
N ASP A 176 -4.40 4.36 -17.67
CA ASP A 176 -3.16 4.95 -17.17
C ASP A 176 -2.37 5.51 -18.35
N ILE A 177 -1.89 6.75 -18.25
CA ILE A 177 -1.09 7.35 -19.30
C ILE A 177 0.36 6.87 -19.28
N PHE A 178 0.84 6.09 -18.31
CA PHE A 178 2.20 5.52 -18.28
C PHE A 178 2.26 4.01 -17.93
N PRO A 179 1.51 3.13 -18.64
CA PRO A 179 1.44 1.72 -18.30
C PRO A 179 2.81 1.01 -18.43
N GLU A 180 3.69 1.51 -19.31
CA GLU A 180 5.04 1.01 -19.48
C GLU A 180 5.94 1.26 -18.26
N LEU A 181 5.72 2.39 -17.56
CA LEU A 181 6.45 2.71 -16.33
C LEU A 181 5.84 1.96 -15.14
N ALA A 182 4.53 1.76 -15.12
CA ALA A 182 3.86 0.99 -14.08
C ALA A 182 4.42 -0.44 -13.97
N ALA A 183 4.90 -1.04 -15.06
CA ALA A 183 5.58 -2.34 -15.06
C ALA A 183 6.91 -2.37 -14.27
N GLN A 184 7.50 -1.21 -13.98
CA GLN A 184 8.73 -1.10 -13.20
C GLN A 184 8.45 -1.20 -11.70
N SER A 185 9.15 -2.11 -11.01
CA SER A 185 8.91 -2.35 -9.58
C SER A 185 9.40 -1.23 -8.66
N LEU A 186 10.47 -0.51 -9.04
CA LEU A 186 11.09 0.50 -8.18
C LEU A 186 10.66 1.91 -8.58
N GLY A 187 10.36 2.77 -7.61
CA GLY A 187 9.94 4.16 -7.85
C GLY A 187 10.94 4.97 -8.67
N LYS A 188 12.25 4.73 -8.48
CA LYS A 188 13.31 5.39 -9.26
C LYS A 188 13.23 5.14 -10.77
N ASN A 189 12.64 4.02 -11.20
CA ASN A 189 12.46 3.67 -12.61
C ASN A 189 11.13 4.22 -13.17
N ARG A 190 10.35 4.92 -12.34
CA ARG A 190 9.06 5.55 -12.68
C ARG A 190 9.14 7.08 -12.57
N ILE A 191 10.36 7.59 -12.41
CA ILE A 191 10.65 9.03 -12.41
C ILE A 191 10.50 9.56 -13.84
N LEU A 192 9.71 10.62 -13.99
CA LEU A 192 9.63 11.41 -15.20
C LEU A 192 10.58 12.61 -15.04
N ALA A 193 11.60 12.68 -15.91
CA ALA A 193 12.67 13.67 -15.80
C ALA A 193 12.16 15.12 -15.90
N ASP A 194 11.14 15.35 -16.73
CA ASP A 194 10.36 16.59 -16.75
C ASP A 194 8.88 16.30 -17.03
N GLY A 195 8.02 17.27 -16.75
CA GLY A 195 6.56 17.12 -16.91
C GLY A 195 6.06 17.24 -18.35
N SER A 196 6.93 17.43 -19.35
CA SER A 196 6.51 17.64 -20.75
C SER A 196 5.78 16.44 -21.32
N GLU A 197 6.18 15.23 -20.94
CA GLU A 197 5.54 14.01 -21.40
C GLU A 197 4.13 13.86 -20.80
N ILE A 198 3.91 14.35 -19.58
CA ILE A 198 2.56 14.39 -18.96
C ILE A 198 1.67 15.35 -19.76
N ILE A 199 2.19 16.55 -20.08
CA ILE A 199 1.47 17.54 -20.90
C ILE A 199 1.15 16.97 -22.28
N ARG A 200 2.14 16.34 -22.95
CA ARG A 200 1.98 15.73 -24.27
C ARG A 200 0.95 14.60 -24.27
N ARG A 201 0.91 13.80 -23.20
CA ARG A 201 -0.10 12.75 -23.01
C ARG A 201 -1.45 13.29 -22.54
N ASN A 202 -1.57 14.58 -22.21
CA ASN A 202 -2.83 15.30 -21.99
C ASN A 202 -3.91 14.48 -21.26
N PRO A 203 -3.69 14.13 -19.97
CA PRO A 203 -4.65 13.35 -19.21
C PRO A 203 -5.96 14.10 -18.98
N ASP A 204 -7.06 13.36 -18.95
CA ASP A 204 -8.40 13.85 -18.59
C ASP A 204 -8.57 13.97 -17.06
N ILE A 205 -7.83 13.16 -16.30
CA ILE A 205 -7.87 13.14 -14.84
C ILE A 205 -6.44 13.10 -14.29
N ILE A 206 -6.18 13.92 -13.27
CA ILE A 206 -4.96 13.84 -12.45
C ILE A 206 -5.34 13.42 -11.03
N ILE A 207 -4.74 12.34 -10.55
CA ILE A 207 -4.85 11.86 -9.18
C ILE A 207 -3.48 12.01 -8.52
N GLY A 208 -3.37 12.75 -7.42
CA GLY A 208 -2.14 12.80 -6.64
C GLY A 208 -2.28 12.18 -5.27
N SER A 209 -1.33 11.32 -4.92
CA SER A 209 -1.25 10.64 -3.63
C SER A 209 0.17 10.74 -3.07
N TRP A 210 0.57 11.95 -2.71
CA TRP A 210 1.93 12.23 -2.24
C TRP A 210 2.16 11.69 -0.81
N CYS A 211 3.10 10.77 -0.65
CA CYS A 211 3.40 10.21 0.66
C CYS A 211 3.82 11.30 1.66
N GLY A 212 3.05 11.49 2.74
CA GLY A 212 3.37 12.48 3.77
C GLY A 212 3.10 13.94 3.41
N LYS A 213 2.51 14.23 2.24
CA LYS A 213 2.12 15.57 1.81
C LYS A 213 0.68 15.60 1.30
N LYS A 214 -0.10 16.62 1.66
CA LYS A 214 -1.45 16.78 1.13
C LYS A 214 -1.35 17.17 -0.36
N PHE A 215 -2.07 16.44 -1.21
CA PHE A 215 -2.27 16.83 -2.60
C PHE A 215 -2.99 18.18 -2.71
N ARG A 216 -2.50 19.05 -3.59
CA ARG A 216 -2.99 20.41 -3.81
C ARG A 216 -3.20 20.64 -5.31
N PRO A 217 -4.44 20.54 -5.82
CA PRO A 217 -4.73 20.77 -7.24
C PRO A 217 -4.21 22.11 -7.74
N GLU A 218 -4.27 23.16 -6.92
CA GLU A 218 -3.77 24.49 -7.23
C GLU A 218 -2.26 24.51 -7.51
N THR A 219 -1.50 23.65 -6.83
CA THR A 219 -0.05 23.52 -7.05
C THR A 219 0.26 22.82 -8.37
N VAL A 220 -0.60 21.88 -8.78
CA VAL A 220 -0.48 21.19 -10.07
C VAL A 220 -0.83 22.14 -11.21
N ALA A 221 -1.94 22.88 -11.09
CA ALA A 221 -2.40 23.84 -12.09
C ALA A 221 -1.41 24.99 -12.33
N ALA A 222 -0.64 25.38 -11.31
CA ALA A 222 0.37 26.44 -11.41
C ALA A 222 1.68 25.99 -12.09
N ARG A 223 1.86 24.71 -12.43
CA ARG A 223 3.08 24.22 -13.09
C ARG A 223 3.18 24.79 -14.51
N ALA A 224 4.38 25.25 -14.88
CA ALA A 224 4.62 25.82 -16.20
C ALA A 224 4.22 24.84 -17.32
N GLY A 225 3.38 25.28 -18.25
CA GLY A 225 2.89 24.48 -19.38
C GLY A 225 1.67 23.60 -19.07
N TRP A 226 1.26 23.44 -17.80
CA TRP A 226 0.14 22.55 -17.44
C TRP A 226 -1.24 23.17 -17.64
N GLY A 227 -1.35 24.49 -17.85
CA GLY A 227 -2.62 25.17 -18.10
C GLY A 227 -3.36 24.66 -19.35
N GLU A 228 -2.66 24.02 -20.28
CA GLU A 228 -3.26 23.44 -21.48
C GLU A 228 -3.78 22.00 -21.30
N VAL A 229 -3.45 21.35 -20.19
CA VAL A 229 -3.84 19.96 -19.90
C VAL A 229 -5.34 19.87 -19.62
N ALA A 230 -6.03 18.90 -20.22
CA ALA A 230 -7.47 18.72 -20.10
C ALA A 230 -7.94 18.67 -18.64
N ALA A 231 -7.30 17.88 -17.79
CA ALA A 231 -7.58 17.79 -16.35
C ALA A 231 -7.41 19.10 -15.55
N VAL A 232 -6.67 20.08 -16.07
CA VAL A 232 -6.41 21.38 -15.42
C VAL A 232 -7.42 22.45 -15.86
N LYS A 233 -8.02 22.28 -17.04
CA LYS A 233 -8.98 23.23 -17.64
C LYS A 233 -10.40 23.12 -17.07
N THR A 234 -10.71 22.04 -16.37
CA THR A 234 -12.03 21.73 -15.78
C THR A 234 -12.15 22.20 -14.34
#